data_AF-A0A9D6EN24-F1
#
_entry.id   AF-A0A9D6EN24-F1
#
_cell.length_a   1.000
_cell.length_b   1.000
_cell.length_c   1.000
_cell.angle_alpha   90.00
_cell.angle_beta   90.00
_cell.angle_gamma   90.00
#
_symmetry.space_group_name_H-M   'P 1'
#
loop_
_entity.id
_entity.type
_entity.pdbx_description
1 polymer ?
#
loop_
_entity_poly.entity_id
_entity_poly.type
_entity_poly.pdbx_seq_one_letter_code
_entity_poly.pdbx_strand_id
1 'polypeptide(L)'
;MVITVWWWWCIEQLRIKKRVRREPDLYAAVGIHPHDAAEADEAAFEELRRLAEASDRVVAIGEIGLDFFRNLSPRDVQAEVFRRQLDLARRVRKPVLIHCREAHAETLEILRVEGVPV
;
A
#
# COMPACT_ATOMS: atom_id res chain seq x y z
N MET A 1 14.11 -0.01 13.63
CA MET A 1 13.10 -0.30 12.58
C MET A 1 12.53 1.03 12.12
N VAL A 2 12.99 1.53 10.97
CA VAL A 2 12.45 2.77 10.38
C VAL A 2 11.60 2.36 9.20
N ILE A 3 10.29 2.51 9.31
CA ILE A 3 9.34 2.32 8.20
C ILE A 3 9.11 3.71 7.62
N THR A 4 9.59 3.96 6.41
CA THR A 4 9.41 5.25 5.74
C THR A 4 8.15 5.20 4.88
N VAL A 5 7.19 6.10 5.15
CA VAL A 5 5.96 6.29 4.37
C VAL A 5 5.98 7.70 3.81
N TRP A 6 5.93 7.85 2.48
CA TRP A 6 6.07 9.16 1.84
C TRP A 6 5.09 9.33 0.68
N TRP A 7 4.77 10.60 0.45
CA TRP A 7 3.71 11.10 -0.40
C TRP A 7 4.34 11.58 -1.71
N TRP A 8 4.56 10.68 -2.66
CA TRP A 8 4.66 10.95 -4.12
C TRP A 8 5.08 9.66 -4.85
N TRP A 9 4.16 9.14 -5.67
CA TRP A 9 4.05 7.73 -5.98
C TRP A 9 5.22 7.11 -6.80
N CYS A 10 5.76 7.76 -7.84
CA CYS A 10 6.73 7.08 -8.73
C CYS A 10 8.23 7.33 -8.37
N ILE A 11 8.57 8.54 -7.91
CA ILE A 11 9.98 8.89 -7.60
C ILE A 11 10.45 8.24 -6.29
N GLU A 12 9.55 8.04 -5.33
CA GLU A 12 9.93 7.64 -3.98
C GLU A 12 10.11 6.13 -3.81
N GLN A 13 9.37 5.32 -4.56
CA GLN A 13 9.49 3.85 -4.50
C GLN A 13 10.87 3.37 -4.99
N LEU A 14 11.42 4.03 -6.02
CA LEU A 14 12.79 3.78 -6.48
C LEU A 14 13.85 4.22 -5.44
N ARG A 15 13.56 5.24 -4.63
CA ARG A 15 14.44 5.67 -3.53
C ARG A 15 14.41 4.64 -2.40
N ILE A 16 13.24 4.10 -2.06
CA ILE A 16 13.09 3.02 -1.07
C ILE A 16 13.93 1.82 -1.49
N LYS A 17 13.82 1.35 -2.74
CA LYS A 17 14.63 0.24 -3.26
C LYS A 17 16.13 0.49 -3.12
N LYS A 18 16.60 1.70 -3.45
CA LYS A 18 18.02 2.08 -3.31
C LYS A 18 18.48 2.10 -1.85
N ARG A 19 17.66 2.63 -0.93
CA ARG A 19 18.01 2.72 0.50
C ARG A 19 18.01 1.36 1.17
N VAL A 20 16.99 0.54 0.93
CA VAL A 20 16.88 -0.83 1.45
C VAL A 20 18.10 -1.68 1.09
N ARG A 21 18.69 -1.46 -0.09
CA ARG A 21 19.93 -2.14 -0.50
C ARG A 21 21.18 -1.63 0.23
N ARG A 22 21.22 -0.36 0.62
CA ARG A 22 22.39 0.31 1.21
C ARG A 22 22.40 0.27 2.74
N GLU A 23 21.22 0.27 3.35
CA GLU A 23 21.02 0.42 4.78
C GLU A 23 20.52 -0.92 5.36
N PRO A 24 21.39 -1.72 5.99
CA PRO A 24 21.06 -3.08 6.42
C PRO A 24 20.07 -3.16 7.61
N ASP A 25 19.69 -2.04 8.21
CA ASP A 25 18.68 -1.98 9.27
C ASP A 25 17.35 -1.39 8.80
N LEU A 26 17.23 -1.11 7.49
CA LEU A 26 16.03 -0.57 6.87
C LEU A 26 15.18 -1.68 6.27
N TYR A 27 13.88 -1.59 6.56
CA TYR A 27 12.82 -2.40 6.00
C TYR A 27 11.78 -1.47 5.40
N ALA A 28 11.11 -1.94 4.36
CA ALA A 28 10.13 -1.15 3.62
C ALA A 28 8.77 -1.82 3.55
N ALA A 29 7.74 -1.00 3.47
CA ALA A 29 6.46 -1.36 2.91
C ALA A 29 6.29 -0.61 1.59
N VAL A 30 5.59 -1.23 0.65
CA VAL A 30 5.28 -0.61 -0.64
C VAL A 30 3.79 -0.71 -0.90
N GLY A 31 3.18 0.37 -1.35
CA GLY A 31 1.73 0.48 -1.52
C GLY A 31 1.37 1.78 -2.22
N ILE A 32 0.09 1.89 -2.57
CA ILE A 32 -0.57 3.04 -3.13
C ILE A 32 -1.46 3.60 -2.03
N HIS A 33 -1.12 4.80 -1.56
CA HIS A 33 -1.87 5.49 -0.52
C HIS A 33 -3.26 5.88 -1.05
N PRO A 34 -4.32 5.94 -0.22
CA PRO A 34 -5.67 6.33 -0.66
C PRO A 34 -5.74 7.67 -1.38
N HIS A 35 -4.75 8.54 -1.21
CA HIS A 35 -4.73 9.84 -1.88
C HIS A 35 -4.33 9.72 -3.35
N ASP A 36 -3.52 8.72 -3.68
CA ASP A 36 -3.00 8.48 -5.02
C ASP A 36 -3.85 7.44 -5.79
N ALA A 37 -4.96 6.97 -5.21
CA ALA A 37 -5.77 5.89 -5.78
C ALA A 37 -6.32 6.22 -7.18
N ALA A 38 -6.63 7.49 -7.48
CA ALA A 38 -7.10 7.92 -8.79
C ALA A 38 -6.03 7.79 -9.91
N GLU A 39 -4.76 7.69 -9.55
CA GLU A 39 -3.63 7.55 -10.50
C GLU A 39 -3.18 6.08 -10.64
N ALA A 40 -3.82 5.15 -9.94
CA ALA A 40 -3.45 3.74 -9.84
C ALA A 40 -3.85 2.93 -11.07
N ASP A 41 -3.13 3.09 -12.17
CA ASP A 41 -3.34 2.33 -13.40
C ASP A 41 -2.72 0.91 -13.37
N GLU A 42 -2.83 0.14 -14.45
CA GLU A 42 -2.24 -1.21 -14.48
C GLU A 42 -0.71 -1.22 -14.41
N ALA A 43 -0.05 -0.18 -14.93
CA ALA A 43 1.40 -0.04 -14.81
C ALA A 43 1.79 0.18 -13.35
N ALA A 44 0.95 0.86 -12.57
CA ALA A 44 1.10 1.04 -11.15
C ALA A 44 1.13 -0.27 -10.38
N PHE A 45 0.14 -1.12 -10.63
CA PHE A 45 0.02 -2.40 -9.97
C PHE A 45 1.15 -3.36 -10.34
N GLU A 46 1.60 -3.33 -11.61
CA GLU A 46 2.73 -4.15 -12.02
C GLU A 46 4.06 -3.70 -11.38
N GLU A 47 4.31 -2.38 -11.29
CA GLU A 47 5.49 -1.89 -10.58
C GLU A 47 5.41 -2.17 -9.09
N LEU A 48 4.24 -2.00 -8.46
CA LEU A 48 4.02 -2.34 -7.05
C LEU A 48 4.34 -3.83 -6.78
N ARG A 49 3.87 -4.73 -7.64
CA ARG A 49 4.17 -6.17 -7.57
C ARG A 49 5.67 -6.43 -7.67
N ARG A 50 6.34 -5.82 -8.67
CA ARG A 50 7.79 -5.93 -8.84
C ARG A 50 8.57 -5.43 -7.62
N LEU A 51 8.15 -4.32 -7.03
CA LEU A 51 8.78 -3.76 -5.83
C LEU A 51 8.56 -4.64 -4.61
N ALA A 52 7.34 -5.15 -4.43
CA ALA A 52 7.02 -6.08 -3.36
C ALA A 52 7.93 -7.31 -3.43
N GLU A 53 8.24 -7.84 -4.61
CA GLU A 53 9.10 -9.02 -4.78
C GLU A 53 10.61 -8.70 -4.86
N ALA A 54 11.00 -7.42 -4.96
CA ALA A 54 12.37 -7.03 -5.27
C ALA A 54 13.39 -7.35 -4.18
N SER A 55 12.96 -7.55 -2.93
CA SER A 55 13.85 -7.81 -1.79
C SER A 55 13.08 -8.38 -0.59
N ASP A 56 13.73 -9.27 0.16
CA ASP A 56 13.23 -9.79 1.46
C ASP A 56 13.07 -8.69 2.52
N ARG A 57 13.65 -7.52 2.27
CA ARG A 57 13.54 -6.34 3.15
C ARG A 57 12.32 -5.48 2.86
N VAL A 58 11.59 -5.75 1.78
CA VAL A 58 10.24 -5.24 1.58
C VAL A 58 9.31 -6.20 2.30
N VAL A 59 8.79 -5.82 3.46
CA VAL A 59 8.16 -6.77 4.40
C VAL A 59 6.64 -6.66 4.45
N ALA A 60 6.04 -5.62 3.85
CA ALA A 60 4.60 -5.40 3.89
C ALA A 60 4.09 -4.70 2.62
N ILE A 61 2.79 -4.82 2.37
CA ILE A 61 2.06 -3.98 1.41
C ILE A 61 1.45 -2.80 2.17
N GLY A 62 1.85 -1.58 1.85
CA GLY A 62 1.56 -0.41 2.69
C GLY A 62 2.31 0.85 2.26
N GLU A 63 1.80 2.04 2.53
CA GLU A 63 0.53 2.34 3.20
C GLU A 63 -0.66 2.28 2.24
N ILE A 64 -1.72 1.55 2.62
CA ILE A 64 -2.94 1.31 1.81
C ILE A 64 -4.18 1.56 2.66
N GLY A 65 -5.35 1.82 2.08
CA GLY A 65 -6.59 1.91 2.86
C GLY A 65 -7.50 3.02 2.38
N LEU A 66 -8.15 3.72 3.32
CA LEU A 66 -9.18 4.72 3.03
C LEU A 66 -8.95 6.04 3.81
N ASP A 67 -9.09 7.16 3.12
CA ASP A 67 -9.08 8.51 3.70
C ASP A 67 -10.28 9.32 3.19
N PHE A 68 -11.32 9.38 4.03
CA PHE A 68 -12.54 10.13 3.72
C PHE A 68 -12.50 11.57 4.26
N PHE A 69 -11.46 11.94 5.00
CA PHE A 69 -11.27 13.29 5.50
C PHE A 69 -10.68 14.21 4.43
N ARG A 70 -9.56 13.82 3.80
CA ARG A 70 -8.97 14.58 2.69
C ARG A 70 -9.65 14.27 1.37
N ASN A 71 -10.08 13.02 1.17
CA ASN A 71 -10.89 12.58 0.04
C ASN A 71 -10.32 13.03 -1.33
N LEU A 72 -8.99 12.94 -1.49
CA LEU A 72 -8.26 13.39 -2.70
C LEU A 72 -8.46 12.46 -3.90
N SER A 73 -8.88 11.22 -3.65
CA SER A 73 -9.38 10.29 -4.67
C SER A 73 -10.84 9.93 -4.37
N PRO A 74 -11.69 9.64 -5.38
CA PRO A 74 -13.06 9.19 -5.18
C PRO A 74 -13.14 7.94 -4.28
N ARG A 75 -14.16 7.85 -3.42
CA ARG A 75 -14.25 6.80 -2.39
C ARG A 75 -14.35 5.39 -2.96
N ASP A 76 -15.10 5.25 -4.05
CA ASP A 76 -15.23 4.01 -4.82
C ASP A 76 -13.88 3.57 -5.39
N VAL A 77 -13.12 4.51 -5.96
CA VAL A 77 -11.76 4.27 -6.47
C VAL A 77 -10.80 3.90 -5.34
N GLN A 78 -10.85 4.61 -4.20
CA GLN A 78 -10.05 4.24 -3.02
C GLN A 78 -10.35 2.80 -2.57
N ALA A 79 -11.63 2.43 -2.50
CA ALA A 79 -12.06 1.10 -2.08
C ALA A 79 -11.65 0.00 -3.09
N GLU A 80 -11.72 0.28 -4.39
CA GLU A 80 -11.22 -0.63 -5.44
C GLU A 80 -9.71 -0.85 -5.29
N VAL A 81 -8.93 0.24 -5.25
CA VAL A 81 -7.47 0.19 -5.12
C VAL A 81 -7.05 -0.49 -3.82
N PHE A 82 -7.77 -0.25 -2.72
CA PHE A 82 -7.53 -0.94 -1.46
C PHE A 82 -7.72 -2.45 -1.59
N ARG A 83 -8.85 -2.92 -2.15
CA ARG A 83 -9.11 -4.35 -2.37
C ARG A 83 -8.06 -5.01 -3.27
N ARG A 84 -7.66 -4.34 -4.37
CA ARG A 84 -6.61 -4.85 -5.27
C ARG A 84 -5.28 -5.04 -4.54
N GLN A 85 -4.93 -4.13 -3.63
CA GLN A 85 -3.70 -4.25 -2.83
C GLN A 85 -3.79 -5.32 -1.74
N LEU A 86 -4.98 -5.57 -1.17
CA LEU A 86 -5.21 -6.71 -0.28
C LEU A 86 -5.04 -8.04 -1.01
N ASP A 87 -5.55 -8.16 -2.25
CA ASP A 87 -5.31 -9.35 -3.09
C ASP A 87 -3.82 -9.53 -3.40
N LEU A 88 -3.12 -8.45 -3.76
CA LEU A 88 -1.67 -8.50 -3.96
C LEU A 88 -0.94 -8.99 -2.70
N ALA A 89 -1.26 -8.43 -1.53
CA ALA A 89 -0.66 -8.82 -0.26
C ALA A 89 -0.83 -10.31 0.03
N ARG A 90 -2.02 -10.86 -0.27
CA ARG A 90 -2.30 -12.30 -0.18
C ARG A 90 -1.42 -13.11 -1.15
N ARG A 91 -1.31 -12.70 -2.41
CA ARG A 91 -0.49 -13.38 -3.43
C ARG A 91 0.99 -13.41 -3.07
N VAL A 92 1.53 -12.28 -2.59
CA VAL A 92 2.95 -12.18 -2.19
C VAL A 92 3.20 -12.65 -0.75
N ARG A 93 2.15 -13.07 -0.03
CA ARG A 93 2.17 -13.54 1.36
C ARG A 93 2.82 -12.54 2.32
N LYS A 94 2.48 -11.26 2.19
CA LYS A 94 2.98 -10.18 3.06
C LYS A 94 1.87 -9.59 3.91
N PRO A 95 2.15 -9.18 5.16
CA PRO A 95 1.23 -8.39 5.95
C PRO A 95 0.92 -7.04 5.28
N VAL A 96 -0.13 -6.38 5.77
CA VAL A 96 -0.58 -5.07 5.27
C VAL A 96 -0.38 -3.97 6.31
N LEU A 97 -0.08 -2.75 5.86
CA LEU A 97 -0.11 -1.54 6.69
C LEU A 97 -1.25 -0.65 6.23
N ILE A 98 -2.24 -0.46 7.10
CA ILE A 98 -3.53 0.16 6.75
C ILE A 98 -3.61 1.59 7.27
N HIS A 99 -3.84 2.53 6.36
CA HIS A 99 -4.33 3.87 6.65
C HIS A 99 -5.84 3.85 6.77
N CYS A 100 -6.35 4.43 7.85
CA CYS A 100 -7.77 4.65 8.03
C CYS A 100 -8.00 6.02 8.64
N ARG A 101 -8.68 6.90 7.91
CA ARG A 101 -9.06 8.23 8.42
C ARG A 101 -10.50 8.54 8.06
N GLU A 102 -11.33 8.68 9.09
CA GLU A 102 -12.78 8.90 8.97
C GLU A 102 -13.49 7.85 8.09
N ALA A 103 -12.94 6.63 8.01
CA ALA A 103 -13.39 5.55 7.14
C ALA A 103 -13.44 4.19 7.87
N HIS A 104 -13.64 4.20 9.20
CA HIS A 104 -13.50 3.01 10.04
C HIS A 104 -14.48 1.90 9.67
N ALA A 105 -15.75 2.23 9.45
CA ALA A 105 -16.78 1.23 9.13
C ALA A 105 -16.47 0.54 7.79
N GLU A 106 -16.18 1.32 6.75
CA GLU A 106 -15.86 0.82 5.42
C GLU A 106 -14.54 0.04 5.40
N THR A 107 -13.52 0.51 6.14
CA THR A 107 -12.24 -0.21 6.28
C THR A 107 -12.47 -1.59 6.88
N LEU A 108 -13.19 -1.67 8.01
CA LEU A 108 -13.48 -2.94 8.67
C LEU A 108 -14.32 -3.86 7.79
N GLU A 109 -15.30 -3.31 7.07
CA GLU A 109 -16.14 -4.09 6.17
C GLU A 109 -15.32 -4.71 5.03
N ILE A 110 -14.47 -3.92 4.37
CA ILE A 110 -13.58 -4.43 3.32
C ILE A 110 -12.66 -5.52 3.87
N LEU A 111 -12.06 -5.33 5.04
CA LEU A 111 -11.17 -6.33 5.63
C LEU A 111 -11.89 -7.65 5.93
N ARG A 112 -13.12 -7.59 6.47
CA ARG A 112 -13.94 -8.80 6.71
C ARG A 112 -14.28 -9.52 5.42
N VAL A 113 -14.74 -8.79 4.40
CA VAL A 113 -15.11 -9.36 3.09
C VAL A 113 -13.90 -9.99 2.41
N GLU A 114 -12.74 -9.34 2.49
CA GLU A 114 -11.47 -9.84 1.96
C GLU A 114 -10.81 -10.88 2.89
N GLY A 115 -11.47 -11.34 3.96
CA GLY A 115 -10.94 -12.37 4.85
C GLY A 115 -9.61 -12.01 5.52
N VAL A 116 -9.33 -10.72 5.70
CA VAL A 116 -8.18 -10.23 6.46
C VAL A 116 -8.57 -10.26 7.94
N PRO A 117 -7.82 -10.96 8.81
CA PRO A 117 -8.09 -10.97 10.24
C PRO A 117 -8.03 -9.56 10.83
N VAL A 118 -9.05 -9.20 11.61
CA VAL A 118 -9.21 -7.90 12.30
C VAL A 118 -9.44 -8.07 13.78
#